data_AF-A0A8T4Y396-F1
#
_entry.id   AF-A0A8T4Y396-F1
#
_cell.length_a   1.000
_cell.length_b   1.000
_cell.length_c   1.000
_cell.angle_alpha   90.00
_cell.angle_beta   90.00
_cell.angle_gamma   90.00
#
_symmetry.space_group_name_H-M   'P 1'
#
loop_
_entity.id
_entity.type
_entity.pdbx_description
1 polymer ?
#
loop_
_entity_poly.entity_id
_entity_poly.type
_entity_poly.pdbx_seq_one_letter_code
_entity_poly.pdbx_strand_id
1 'polypeptide(L)' 'MDGEQPTQIANHSVVEKSIRRLREMGLKVQILPKGNDEAYIFIKLDSIIKLIDKQITYPKREVKFEDPFIVIKVWRG' A
#
# COMPACT_ATOMS: atom_id res chain seq x y z
N MET A 1 -16.66 26.65 26.68
CA MET A 1 -17.10 26.02 25.43
C MET A 1 -15.87 25.30 24.90
N ASP A 2 -15.79 24.00 25.17
CA ASP A 2 -14.69 23.17 24.73
C ASP A 2 -14.78 23.05 23.21
N GLY A 3 -13.91 23.76 22.50
CA GLY A 3 -13.77 23.61 21.06
C GLY A 3 -13.12 22.26 20.80
N GLU A 4 -13.92 21.25 20.48
CA GLU A 4 -13.43 20.00 19.89
C GLU A 4 -12.60 20.39 18.65
N GLN A 5 -11.28 20.29 18.77
CA GLN A 5 -10.39 20.40 17.63
C GLN A 5 -10.80 19.29 16.65
N PRO A 6 -11.11 19.60 15.38
CA PRO A 6 -11.51 18.58 14.43
C PRO A 6 -10.38 17.55 14.32
N THR A 7 -10.69 16.30 14.66
CA THR A 7 -9.75 15.19 14.53
C THR A 7 -9.39 15.09 13.04
N GLN A 8 -8.11 15.25 12.70
CA GLN A 8 -7.64 15.09 11.32
C GLN A 8 -8.11 13.74 10.78
N ILE A 9 -8.64 13.70 9.55
CA ILE A 9 -9.18 12.49 8.91
C ILE A 9 -8.19 11.33 8.91
N ALA A 10 -6.88 11.62 8.91
CA ALA A 10 -5.81 10.63 9.03
C ALA A 10 -5.85 9.83 10.34
N ASN A 11 -6.37 10.43 11.43
CA ASN A 11 -6.55 9.83 12.74
C ASN A 11 -8.00 9.33 12.96
N HIS A 12 -8.86 9.42 11.93
CA HIS A 12 -10.20 8.88 12.03
C HIS A 12 -10.13 7.34 12.13
N SER A 13 -10.82 6.76 13.12
CA SER A 13 -10.70 5.34 13.45
C SER A 13 -10.97 4.39 12.27
N VAL A 14 -11.82 4.78 11.31
CA VAL A 14 -12.09 4.01 10.09
C VAL A 14 -10.90 4.04 9.12
N VAL A 15 -10.23 5.18 9.00
CA VAL A 15 -9.02 5.34 8.17
C VAL A 15 -7.89 4.52 8.77
N GLU A 16 -7.66 4.63 10.09
CA GLU A 16 -6.65 3.83 10.79
C GLU A 16 -6.86 2.33 10.63
N LYS A 17 -8.11 1.85 10.76
CA LYS A 17 -8.47 0.44 10.51
C LYS A 17 -8.15 0.01 9.08
N SER A 18 -8.40 0.88 8.10
CA SER A 18 -8.10 0.60 6.69
C SER A 18 -6.61 0.49 6.44
N ILE A 19 -5.82 1.41 7.03
CA ILE A 19 -4.35 1.41 6.94
C ILE A 19 -3.75 0.18 7.61
N ARG A 20 -4.29 -0.21 8.77
CA ARG A 20 -3.91 -1.42 9.46
C ARG A 20 -4.11 -2.66 8.57
N ARG A 21 -5.28 -2.81 7.95
CA ARG A 21 -5.57 -3.92 7.04
C ARG A 21 -4.60 -3.97 5.86
N LEU A 22 -4.31 -2.82 5.24
CA LEU A 22 -3.33 -2.77 4.15
C LEU A 22 -1.94 -3.23 4.60
N ARG A 23 -1.50 -2.83 5.80
CA ARG A 23 -0.24 -3.29 6.38
C ARG A 23 -0.25 -4.79 6.71
N GLU A 24 -1.37 -5.31 7.21
CA GLU A 24 -1.57 -6.74 7.48
C GLU A 24 -1.52 -7.59 6.19
N MET A 25 -1.93 -7.03 5.04
CA MET A 25 -1.72 -7.64 3.72
C MET A 25 -0.25 -7.65 3.27
N GLY A 26 0.65 -6.99 4.00
CA GLY A 26 2.07 -6.86 3.66
C GLY A 26 2.41 -5.66 2.77
N LEU A 27 1.46 -4.74 2.56
CA LEU A 27 1.72 -3.50 1.81
C LEU A 27 2.48 -2.49 2.68
N LYS A 28 3.42 -1.78 2.07
CA LYS A 28 4.14 -0.67 2.72
C LYS A 28 3.38 0.62 2.44
N VAL A 29 2.74 1.14 3.48
CA VAL A 29 1.82 2.28 3.38
C VAL A 29 2.31 3.48 4.18
N GLN A 30 2.25 4.66 3.57
CA GLN A 30 2.47 5.97 4.20
C GLN A 30 1.21 6.83 4.04
N ILE A 31 0.91 7.66 5.03
CA ILE A 31 -0.21 8.61 4.98
C ILE A 31 0.37 10.02 5.02
N LEU A 32 -0.17 10.90 4.18
CA LEU A 32 0.09 12.33 4.23
C LEU A 32 -1.24 13.07 4.44
N PRO A 33 -1.51 13.59 5.65
CA PRO A 33 -2.66 14.45 5.88
C PRO A 33 -2.56 15.72 5.02
N LYS A 34 -3.71 16.19 4.50
CA LYS A 34 -3.85 17.47 3.80
C LYS A 34 -5.01 18.23 4.44
N GLY A 35 -4.69 19.03 5.45
CA GLY A 35 -5.71 19.70 6.26
C GLY A 35 -6.47 18.71 7.16
N ASN A 36 -7.69 19.07 7.53
CA ASN A 36 -8.49 18.27 8.47
C ASN A 36 -9.32 17.18 7.77
N ASP A 37 -9.75 17.43 6.52
CA ASP A 37 -10.75 16.60 5.84
C ASP A 37 -10.18 15.75 4.69
N GLU A 38 -8.90 15.91 4.35
CA GLU A 38 -8.24 15.13 3.29
C GLU A 38 -6.95 14.46 3.77
N ALA A 39 -6.64 13.29 3.20
CA ALA A 39 -5.35 12.64 3.34
C ALA A 39 -5.03 11.80 2.10
N TYR A 40 -3.74 11.70 1.76
CA TYR A 40 -3.24 10.81 0.72
C TYR A 40 -2.68 9.54 1.34
N ILE A 41 -2.97 8.40 0.72
CA ILE A 41 -2.42 7.10 1.09
C ILE A 41 -1.45 6.67 -0.01
N PHE A 42 -0.17 6.61 0.31
CA PHE A 42 0.87 6.16 -0.60
C PHE A 42 1.20 4.70 -0.32
N ILE A 43 1.17 3.88 -1.37
CA ILE A 43 1.56 2.48 -1.31
C ILE A 43 2.83 2.32 -2.13
N LYS A 44 3.90 1.78 -1.51
CA LYS A 44 5.14 1.55 -2.26
C LYS A 44 4.97 0.37 -3.21
N LEU A 45 5.29 0.60 -4.48
CA LEU A 45 5.18 -0.40 -5.54
C LEU A 45 6.03 -1.65 -5.28
N ASP A 46 7.17 -1.50 -4.60
CA ASP A 46 8.02 -2.64 -4.19
C ASP A 46 7.27 -3.66 -3.32
N SER A 47 6.33 -3.19 -2.49
CA SER A 47 5.53 -4.07 -1.64
C SER A 47 4.49 -4.84 -2.44
N ILE A 48 3.90 -4.22 -3.47
CA ILE A 48 2.97 -4.88 -4.39
C ILE A 48 3.71 -5.94 -5.21
N ILE A 49 4.86 -5.59 -5.79
CA ILE A 49 5.70 -6.52 -6.56
C ILE A 49 6.08 -7.74 -5.72
N LYS A 50 6.50 -7.54 -4.46
CA LYS A 50 6.83 -8.63 -3.54
C LYS A 50 5.63 -9.51 -3.20
N LEU A 51 4.43 -8.95 -3.11
CA LEU A 51 3.23 -9.75 -2.87
C LEU A 51 2.90 -10.62 -4.07
N ILE A 52 2.98 -10.07 -5.28
CA ILE A 52 2.78 -10.83 -6.53
C ILE A 52 3.83 -11.92 -6.65
N ASP A 53 5.10 -11.59 -6.44
CA ASP A 53 6.20 -12.56 -6.50
C ASP A 53 6.01 -13.74 -5.54
N LYS A 54 5.51 -13.51 -4.32
CA LYS A 54 5.20 -14.58 -3.36
C LYS A 54 4.10 -15.54 -3.81
N GLN A 55 3.20 -15.11 -4.69
CA GLN A 55 2.09 -15.95 -5.17
C GLN A 55 2.48 -16.83 -6.36
N ILE A 56 3.57 -16.50 -7.04
CA ILE A 56 4.04 -17.29 -8.19
C ILE A 56 4.84 -18.48 -7.64
N THR A 57 4.51 -19.70 -8.05
CA THR A 57 5.18 -20.91 -7.57
C THR A 57 6.38 -21.32 -8.44
N TYR A 58 6.45 -20.80 -9.67
CA TYR A 58 7.50 -21.16 -10.63
C TYR A 58 8.90 -20.70 -10.17
N PRO A 59 9.92 -21.58 -10.12
CA PRO A 59 11.18 -21.30 -9.42
C PRO A 59 12.04 -20.21 -10.06
N LYS A 60 12.16 -20.21 -11.39
CA LYS A 60 12.97 -19.24 -12.14
C LYS A 60 12.08 -18.13 -12.67
N ARG A 61 11.91 -17.08 -11.88
CA ARG A 61 11.05 -15.95 -12.16
C ARG A 61 11.66 -14.61 -11.75
N GLU A 62 11.14 -13.55 -12.33
CA GLU A 62 11.43 -12.17 -11.98
C GLU A 62 10.15 -11.35 -12.14
N VAL A 63 9.80 -10.57 -11.12
CA VAL A 63 8.66 -9.63 -11.16
C VAL A 63 9.19 -8.21 -11.08
N LYS A 64 8.87 -7.39 -12.07
CA LYS A 64 9.31 -5.99 -12.15
C LYS A 64 8.19 -5.10 -12.64
N PHE A 65 8.35 -3.79 -12.45
CA PHE A 65 7.45 -2.79 -13.02
C PHE A 65 8.08 -2.17 -14.25
N GLU A 66 7.33 -2.16 -15.34
CA GLU A 66 7.64 -1.45 -16.58
C GLU A 66 6.37 -0.72 -16.98
N ASP A 67 6.28 0.57 -16.68
CA ASP A 67 5.07 1.38 -16.92
C ASP A 67 4.49 1.16 -18.34
N PRO A 68 3.19 0.81 -18.48
CA PRO A 68 2.13 0.75 -17.46
C PRO A 68 1.87 -0.65 -16.86
N PHE A 69 2.83 -1.58 -16.98
CA PHE A 69 2.67 -3.00 -16.65
C PHE A 69 3.51 -3.45 -15.45
N ILE A 70 3.01 -4.50 -14.77
CA ILE A 70 3.84 -5.36 -13.93
C ILE A 70 4.21 -6.57 -14.79
N VAL A 71 5.49 -6.72 -15.07
CA VAL A 71 6.01 -7.78 -15.94
C VAL A 71 6.50 -8.92 -15.08
N ILE A 72 6.00 -10.12 -15.38
CA ILE A 72 6.43 -11.37 -14.78
C ILE A 72 7.19 -12.15 -15.85
N LYS A 73 8.51 -12.21 -15.73
CA LYS A 73 9.37 -13.02 -16.59
C LYS A 73 9.56 -14.40 -15.96
N VAL A 74 9.33 -15.46 -16.73
CA VAL A 74 9.60 -16.85 -16.32
C VAL A 74 10.44 -17.53 -17.39
N TRP A 75 11.35 -18.43 -17.00
CA TRP A 75 12.19 -19.14 -17.96
C TRP A 75 12.55 -20.55 -17.50
N ARG A 76 12.72 -21.44 -18.48
CA ARG A 76 13.18 -22.80 -18.19
C ARG A 76 14.63 -22.77 -17.74
N GLY A 77 14.90 -23.63 -16.77
CA GLY A 77 16.15 -23.69 -16.06
C GLY A 77 17.08 -24.75 -16.54
#